data_AF-A0A820R533-F1
#
_entry.id   AF-A0A820R533-F1
#
_cell.length_a   1.000
_cell.length_b   1.000
_cell.length_c   1.000
_cell.angle_alpha   90.00
_cell.angle_beta   90.00
_cell.angle_gamma   90.00
#
_symmetry.space_group_name_H-M   'P 1'
#
loop_
_entity.id
_entity.type
_entity.pdbx_description
1 polymer ?
#
loop_
_entity_poly.entity_id
_entity_poly.type
_entity_poly.pdbx_seq_one_letter_code
_entity_poly.pdbx_strand_id
1 'polypeptide(L)'
;YLFDLKSFFTAKALNVAIPGGPKFEPLVKDVNPNDEDWNEFNDINKIIIRQPIRTEYRIAFPYLYNSYPFKVYLAWYHTPNVVFIKTEDPDLPAFYFDPLINPIAHRHTIKSFDTQIDMLDDDDEEEFVLPEEFEPLL
;
A
#
# COMPACT_ATOMS: atom_id res chain seq x y z
N TYR A 1 6.43 -6.43 -2.86
CA TYR A 1 5.14 -7.11 -2.65
C TYR A 1 5.23 -8.53 -3.22
N LEU A 2 4.55 -9.51 -2.63
CA LEU A 2 4.60 -10.95 -2.99
C LEU A 2 5.96 -11.66 -2.85
N PHE A 3 6.97 -11.00 -2.29
CA PHE A 3 8.30 -11.56 -2.09
C PHE A 3 8.68 -11.56 -0.60
N ASP A 4 7.71 -11.98 0.22
CA ASP A 4 7.81 -12.13 1.66
C ASP A 4 7.50 -13.57 2.07
N LEU A 5 7.83 -13.91 3.31
CA LEU A 5 7.67 -15.28 3.82
C LEU A 5 6.23 -15.79 3.71
N LYS A 6 5.23 -14.93 3.95
CA LYS A 6 3.81 -15.34 3.87
C LYS A 6 3.42 -15.68 2.44
N SER A 7 3.87 -14.91 1.46
CA SER A 7 3.66 -15.23 0.04
C SER A 7 4.35 -16.53 -0.36
N PHE A 8 5.55 -16.80 0.12
CA PHE A 8 6.23 -18.09 -0.16
C PHE A 8 5.54 -19.28 0.49
N PHE A 9 5.02 -19.14 1.70
CA PHE A 9 4.25 -20.21 2.35
C PHE A 9 2.97 -20.53 1.59
N THR A 10 2.26 -19.50 1.13
CA THR A 10 1.06 -19.66 0.30
C THR A 10 1.40 -20.26 -1.06
N ALA A 11 2.49 -19.82 -1.70
CA ALA A 11 2.95 -20.38 -2.96
C ALA A 11 3.27 -21.89 -2.84
N LYS A 12 3.98 -22.26 -1.77
CA LYS A 12 4.26 -23.66 -1.42
C LYS A 12 2.98 -24.47 -1.16
N ALA A 13 2.04 -23.91 -0.41
CA ALA A 13 0.80 -24.58 -0.05
C ALA A 13 -0.10 -24.86 -1.26
N LEU A 14 -0.16 -23.91 -2.20
CA LEU A 14 -0.96 -23.99 -3.43
C LEU A 14 -0.25 -24.66 -4.60
N ASN A 15 0.98 -25.13 -4.43
CA ASN A 15 1.80 -25.69 -5.52
C ASN A 15 1.94 -24.74 -6.73
N VAL A 16 2.12 -23.44 -6.46
CA VAL A 16 2.34 -22.42 -7.48
C VAL A 16 3.70 -21.76 -7.27
N ALA A 17 4.31 -21.28 -8.36
CA ALA A 17 5.58 -20.58 -8.31
C ALA A 17 5.39 -19.10 -8.62
N ILE A 18 6.05 -18.26 -7.83
CA ILE A 18 6.21 -16.82 -8.12
C ILE A 18 7.40 -16.67 -9.09
N PRO A 19 7.31 -15.84 -10.13
CA PRO A 19 8.47 -15.53 -10.97
C PRO A 19 9.65 -15.04 -10.12
N GLY A 20 10.82 -15.67 -10.28
CA GLY A 20 12.01 -15.38 -9.47
C GLY A 20 11.99 -15.92 -8.03
N GLY A 21 10.92 -16.61 -7.63
CA GLY A 21 10.78 -17.25 -6.32
C GLY A 21 11.18 -18.74 -6.31
N PRO A 22 11.28 -19.36 -5.13
CA PRO A 22 11.56 -20.78 -4.98
C PRO A 22 10.39 -21.65 -5.46
N LYS A 23 10.71 -22.88 -5.88
CA LYS A 23 9.74 -23.93 -6.20
C LYS A 23 9.78 -25.01 -5.13
N PHE A 24 8.63 -25.62 -4.86
CA PHE A 24 8.49 -26.65 -3.84
C PHE A 24 7.71 -27.84 -4.40
N GLU A 25 7.81 -28.98 -3.72
CA GLU A 25 6.91 -30.10 -3.98
C GLU A 25 5.47 -29.80 -3.51
N PRO A 26 4.46 -30.39 -4.17
CA PRO A 26 3.06 -30.26 -3.77
C PRO A 26 2.83 -30.72 -2.32
N LEU A 27 2.10 -29.92 -1.55
CA LEU A 27 1.78 -30.23 -0.15
C LEU A 27 0.73 -31.33 -0.02
N VAL A 28 -0.26 -31.35 -0.92
CA VAL A 28 -1.29 -32.39 -1.01
C VAL A 28 -1.11 -33.10 -2.34
N LYS A 29 -0.79 -34.39 -2.31
CA LYS A 29 -0.47 -35.19 -3.51
C LYS A 29 -1.68 -35.96 -4.06
N ASP A 30 -2.76 -36.05 -3.29
CA ASP A 30 -3.90 -36.94 -3.57
C ASP A 30 -5.13 -36.21 -4.14
N VAL A 31 -5.03 -34.92 -4.48
CA VAL A 31 -6.12 -34.19 -5.16
C VAL A 31 -6.05 -34.49 -6.64
N ASN A 32 -7.10 -35.10 -7.19
CA ASN A 32 -7.24 -35.36 -8.61
C ASN A 32 -7.56 -34.05 -9.35
N PRO A 33 -6.66 -33.52 -10.21
CA PRO A 33 -6.90 -32.28 -10.93
C PRO A 33 -8.13 -32.34 -11.85
N ASN A 34 -8.46 -33.54 -12.34
CA ASN A 34 -9.58 -33.72 -13.26
C ASN A 34 -10.95 -33.47 -12.61
N ASP A 35 -11.06 -33.62 -11.28
CA ASP A 35 -12.30 -33.37 -10.56
C ASP A 35 -12.55 -31.86 -10.38
N GLU A 36 -11.50 -31.03 -10.45
CA GLU A 36 -11.64 -29.57 -10.49
C GLU A 36 -12.09 -29.07 -11.86
N ASP A 37 -11.60 -29.66 -12.95
CA ASP A 37 -11.88 -29.18 -14.32
C ASP A 37 -13.29 -29.54 -14.83
N TRP A 38 -13.87 -30.67 -14.37
CA TRP A 38 -15.21 -31.11 -14.78
C TRP A 38 -16.24 -30.88 -13.68
N ASN A 39 -16.67 -29.63 -13.49
CA ASN A 39 -17.75 -29.28 -12.56
C ASN A 39 -18.76 -28.30 -13.19
N GLU A 40 -19.94 -28.17 -12.57
CA GLU A 40 -21.03 -27.32 -13.09
C GLU A 40 -20.66 -25.82 -13.15
N PHE A 41 -19.73 -25.39 -12.30
CA PHE A 41 -19.26 -24.01 -12.19
C PHE A 41 -18.17 -23.67 -13.22
N ASN A 42 -17.40 -24.66 -13.68
CA ASN A 42 -16.25 -24.52 -14.57
C ASN A 42 -16.59 -24.75 -16.05
N ASP A 43 -17.87 -24.74 -16.41
CA ASP A 43 -18.33 -24.82 -17.80
C ASP A 43 -17.82 -23.64 -18.63
N ILE A 44 -17.07 -23.94 -19.69
CA ILE A 44 -16.46 -22.96 -20.60
C ILE A 44 -17.50 -22.01 -21.24
N ASN A 45 -18.75 -22.47 -21.41
CA ASN A 45 -19.82 -21.66 -21.99
C ASN A 45 -20.44 -20.66 -20.99
N LYS A 46 -20.19 -20.85 -19.69
CA LYS A 46 -20.73 -20.01 -18.62
C LYS A 46 -19.69 -19.05 -18.04
N ILE A 47 -18.40 -19.25 -18.34
CA ILE A 47 -17.31 -18.38 -17.87
C ILE A 47 -17.01 -17.28 -18.88
N ILE A 48 -16.95 -16.04 -18.41
CA ILE A 48 -16.53 -14.89 -19.22
C ILE A 48 -15.02 -14.64 -18.99
N ILE A 49 -14.20 -14.93 -19.99
CA ILE A 49 -12.74 -14.70 -19.93
C ILE A 49 -12.41 -13.35 -20.57
N ARG A 50 -12.15 -12.33 -19.74
CA ARG A 50 -11.63 -11.02 -20.20
C ARG A 50 -10.12 -10.88 -20.04
N GLN A 51 -9.61 -11.36 -18.91
CA GLN A 51 -8.20 -11.38 -18.57
C GLN A 51 -7.94 -12.70 -17.84
N PRO A 52 -6.89 -13.46 -18.21
CA PRO A 52 -6.59 -14.72 -17.52
C PRO A 52 -6.14 -14.45 -16.09
N ILE A 53 -6.59 -15.28 -15.15
CA ILE A 53 -6.17 -15.21 -13.75
C ILE A 53 -4.71 -15.68 -13.67
N ARG A 54 -3.82 -14.80 -13.23
CA ARG A 54 -2.40 -15.10 -13.07
C ARG A 54 -2.09 -15.74 -11.72
N THR A 55 -0.92 -16.38 -11.61
CA THR A 55 -0.47 -16.99 -10.34
C THR A 55 -0.29 -15.96 -9.23
N GLU A 56 0.09 -14.73 -9.55
CA GLU A 56 0.19 -13.65 -8.56
C GLU A 56 -1.15 -13.34 -7.90
N TYR A 57 -2.27 -13.43 -8.63
CA TYR A 57 -3.60 -13.20 -8.06
C TYR A 57 -4.00 -14.32 -7.11
N ARG A 58 -3.68 -15.56 -7.45
CA ARG A 58 -3.90 -16.74 -6.60
C ARG A 58 -3.13 -16.67 -5.28
N ILE A 59 -2.01 -15.96 -5.24
CA ILE A 59 -1.19 -15.81 -4.01
C ILE A 59 -1.60 -14.56 -3.24
N ALA A 60 -1.84 -13.43 -3.92
CA ALA A 60 -2.28 -12.18 -3.31
C ALA A 60 -3.64 -12.32 -2.62
N PHE A 61 -4.58 -13.02 -3.25
CA PHE A 61 -5.94 -13.22 -2.74
C PHE A 61 -6.27 -14.72 -2.69
N PRO A 62 -5.67 -15.46 -1.74
CA PRO A 62 -5.66 -16.91 -1.76
C PRO A 62 -7.05 -17.54 -1.58
N TYR A 63 -7.94 -16.88 -0.85
CA TYR A 63 -9.31 -17.36 -0.62
C TYR A 63 -10.30 -17.03 -1.75
N LEU A 64 -9.91 -16.17 -2.70
CA LEU A 64 -10.80 -15.73 -3.78
C LEU A 64 -10.57 -16.54 -5.07
N TYR A 65 -9.31 -16.76 -5.44
CA TYR A 65 -8.95 -17.37 -6.73
C TYR A 65 -8.52 -18.84 -6.63
N ASN A 66 -8.72 -19.49 -5.49
CA ASN A 66 -8.44 -20.91 -5.32
C ASN A 66 -9.65 -21.63 -4.72
N SER A 67 -10.00 -22.79 -5.29
CA SER A 67 -11.08 -23.64 -4.80
C SER A 67 -10.76 -24.30 -3.45
N TYR A 68 -9.49 -24.63 -3.22
CA TYR A 68 -9.03 -25.30 -2.00
C TYR A 68 -7.84 -24.57 -1.33
N PRO A 69 -8.08 -23.46 -0.60
CA PRO A 69 -7.04 -22.70 0.09
C PRO A 69 -6.60 -23.40 1.38
N PHE A 70 -5.85 -24.49 1.27
CA PHE A 70 -5.38 -25.26 2.42
C PHE A 70 -4.00 -24.80 2.90
N LYS A 71 -3.86 -24.53 4.20
CA LYS A 71 -2.62 -24.05 4.85
C LYS A 71 -2.01 -22.82 4.17
N VAL A 72 -2.85 -21.96 3.61
CA VAL A 72 -2.45 -20.66 3.04
C VAL A 72 -2.27 -19.61 4.15
N TYR A 73 -1.50 -18.58 3.85
CA TYR A 73 -1.24 -17.47 4.76
C TYR A 73 -1.58 -16.14 4.08
N LEU A 74 -2.19 -15.22 4.82
CA LEU A 74 -2.41 -13.87 4.35
C LEU A 74 -1.11 -13.08 4.41
N ALA A 75 -0.74 -12.49 3.27
CA ALA A 75 0.40 -11.59 3.16
C ALA A 75 0.00 -10.16 3.49
N TRP A 76 0.97 -9.37 3.92
CA TRP A 76 0.76 -7.95 4.19
C TRP A 76 0.52 -7.21 2.87
N TYR A 77 -0.61 -6.52 2.76
CA TYR A 77 -1.03 -5.90 1.50
C TYR A 77 -0.20 -4.66 1.14
N HIS A 78 -0.05 -3.73 2.08
CA HIS A 78 0.51 -2.42 1.77
C HIS A 78 1.12 -1.75 3.01
N THR A 79 2.26 -1.09 2.83
CA THR A 79 2.86 -0.18 3.81
C THR A 79 2.83 1.23 3.22
N PRO A 80 2.61 2.28 4.04
CA PRO A 80 2.76 3.66 3.56
C PRO A 80 4.10 3.83 2.85
N ASN A 81 4.07 4.43 1.66
CA ASN A 81 5.29 4.64 0.88
C ASN A 81 6.19 5.62 1.64
N VAL A 82 7.39 5.17 1.99
CA VAL A 82 8.40 6.02 2.62
C VAL A 82 8.96 6.96 1.56
N VAL A 83 8.61 8.25 1.66
CA VAL A 83 9.08 9.31 0.77
C VAL A 83 10.29 9.99 1.40
N PHE A 84 11.41 9.27 1.46
CA PHE A 84 12.67 9.75 2.03
C PHE A 84 13.61 10.25 0.93
N ILE A 85 14.17 11.44 1.13
CA ILE A 85 15.14 12.06 0.22
C ILE A 85 16.52 11.94 0.86
N LYS A 86 17.46 11.36 0.13
CA LYS A 86 18.86 11.25 0.55
C LYS A 86 19.61 12.51 0.12
N THR A 87 20.28 13.16 1.06
CA THR A 87 21.13 14.31 0.79
C THR A 87 22.48 13.82 0.27
N GLU A 88 22.90 14.33 -0.88
CA GLU A 88 24.21 14.00 -1.48
C GLU A 88 25.28 15.03 -1.09
N ASP A 89 24.89 16.29 -0.87
CA ASP A 89 25.78 17.40 -0.53
C ASP A 89 25.65 17.76 0.97
N PRO A 90 26.73 17.60 1.77
CA PRO A 90 26.72 17.95 3.20
C PRO A 90 26.77 19.47 3.45
N ASP A 91 27.04 20.30 2.43
CA ASP A 91 27.11 21.75 2.59
C ASP A 91 25.71 22.40 2.66
N LEU A 92 24.66 21.67 2.26
CA LEU A 92 23.27 22.13 2.36
C LEU A 92 22.72 21.99 3.80
N PRO A 93 21.76 22.85 4.21
CA PRO A 93 21.10 22.73 5.50
C PRO A 93 20.46 21.35 5.70
N ALA A 94 20.28 20.91 6.95
CA ALA A 94 19.62 19.62 7.24
C ALA A 94 18.13 19.60 6.81
N PHE A 95 17.46 20.75 6.92
CA PHE A 95 16.07 20.92 6.47
C PHE A 95 16.04 21.96 5.36
N TYR A 96 15.79 21.51 4.13
CA TYR A 96 15.61 22.36 2.95
C TYR A 96 14.57 21.77 1.99
N PHE A 97 14.10 22.59 1.06
CA PHE A 97 13.18 22.15 0.02
C PHE A 97 13.96 21.54 -1.15
N ASP A 98 13.99 20.21 -1.22
CA ASP A 98 14.73 19.49 -2.25
C ASP A 98 14.08 19.64 -3.64
N PRO A 99 14.86 19.81 -4.73
CA PRO A 99 14.33 19.93 -6.10
C PRO A 99 13.48 18.73 -6.58
N LEU A 100 13.60 17.56 -5.95
CA LEU A 100 12.75 16.41 -6.24
C LEU A 100 11.31 16.56 -5.70
N ILE A 101 11.10 17.48 -4.74
CA ILE A 101 9.78 17.76 -4.19
C ILE A 101 8.99 18.62 -5.17
N ASN A 102 7.76 18.21 -5.47
CA ASN A 102 6.86 19.03 -6.28
C ASN A 102 6.56 20.36 -5.56
N PRO A 103 6.69 21.52 -6.25
CA PRO A 103 6.44 22.81 -5.64
C PRO A 103 4.98 22.92 -5.18
N ILE A 104 4.80 23.49 -3.98
CA ILE A 104 3.47 23.68 -3.40
C ILE A 104 2.80 24.86 -4.11
N ALA A 105 1.74 24.58 -4.88
CA ALA A 105 0.95 25.60 -5.55
C ALA A 105 -0.19 26.08 -4.64
N HIS A 106 -0.15 27.34 -4.21
CA HIS A 106 -1.29 27.95 -3.54
C HIS A 106 -2.26 28.52 -4.59
N ARG A 107 -3.38 27.84 -4.84
CA ARG A 107 -4.36 28.23 -5.88
C ARG A 107 -5.77 28.48 -5.34
N HIS A 108 -5.97 28.42 -4.02
CA HIS A 108 -7.28 28.67 -3.42
C HIS A 108 -7.44 30.15 -3.06
N THR A 109 -8.49 30.78 -3.58
CA THR A 109 -8.89 32.17 -3.29
C THR A 109 -9.94 32.27 -2.18
N ILE A 110 -10.60 31.15 -1.84
CA ILE A 110 -11.59 31.09 -0.76
C ILE A 110 -10.85 30.81 0.53
N LYS A 111 -10.70 31.84 1.37
CA LYS A 111 -10.30 31.67 2.76
C LYS A 111 -11.43 30.92 3.46
N SER A 112 -11.23 29.63 3.75
CA SER A 112 -12.16 28.85 4.57
C SER A 112 -12.26 29.49 5.94
N PHE A 113 -13.49 29.71 6.42
CA PHE A 113 -13.77 30.33 7.72
C PHE A 113 -13.19 29.53 8.93
N ASP A 114 -12.71 28.30 8.72
CA ASP A 114 -12.03 27.50 9.77
C ASP A 114 -10.56 27.89 10.01
N THR A 115 -9.94 28.66 9.12
CA THR A 115 -8.61 29.27 9.35
C THR A 115 -8.75 30.72 9.84
N GLN A 116 -9.81 31.02 10.56
CA GLN A 116 -10.03 32.34 11.17
C GLN A 116 -9.07 32.70 12.30
N ILE A 117 -8.16 31.80 12.70
CA ILE A 117 -7.16 32.12 13.72
C ILE A 117 -6.05 33.04 13.16
N ASP A 118 -5.71 32.94 11.87
CA ASP A 118 -4.63 33.73 11.23
C ASP A 118 -5.12 35.01 10.54
N MET A 119 -6.41 35.36 10.69
CA MET A 119 -7.08 36.42 9.91
C MET A 119 -7.95 37.34 10.77
N LEU A 120 -7.87 37.22 12.11
CA LEU A 120 -8.27 38.30 12.99
C LEU A 120 -7.22 39.39 12.80
N ASP A 121 -7.43 40.23 11.77
CA ASP A 121 -6.82 41.55 11.76
C ASP A 121 -7.28 42.19 13.08
N ASP A 122 -6.29 42.43 13.96
CA ASP A 122 -6.34 42.92 15.35
C ASP A 122 -6.91 44.34 15.48
N ASP A 123 -7.86 44.70 14.60
CA ASP A 123 -8.30 46.09 14.43
C ASP A 123 -9.25 46.54 15.55
N ASP A 124 -9.87 45.63 16.32
CA ASP A 124 -10.76 46.02 17.42
C ASP A 124 -10.69 45.08 18.66
N GLU A 125 -10.08 45.61 19.72
CA GLU A 125 -10.40 45.44 21.15
C GLU A 125 -9.64 44.36 21.98
N GLU A 126 -8.57 44.85 22.63
CA GLU A 126 -7.61 44.26 23.59
C GLU A 126 -6.42 43.49 22.98
N GLU A 127 -5.32 44.23 22.72
CA GLU A 127 -4.00 43.69 22.38
C GLU A 127 -3.56 42.68 23.45
N PHE A 128 -3.72 41.39 23.15
CA PHE A 128 -3.25 40.32 24.01
C PHE A 128 -1.73 40.27 23.97
N VAL A 129 -1.07 40.71 25.04
CA VAL A 129 0.39 40.71 25.14
C VAL A 129 0.87 39.51 25.93
N LEU A 130 1.81 38.76 25.37
CA LEU A 130 2.51 37.69 26.08
C LEU A 130 3.44 38.28 27.16
N PRO A 131 3.61 37.63 28.33
CA PRO A 131 4.57 38.09 29.34
C PRO A 131 5.99 38.20 28.79
N GLU A 132 6.79 39.13 29.32
CA GLU A 132 8.17 39.40 28.83
C GLU A 132 9.11 38.18 28.94
N GLU A 133 8.81 37.26 29.86
CA GLU A 133 9.58 36.01 30.05
C GLU A 133 9.17 34.91 29.06
N PHE A 134 8.16 35.14 28.22
CA PHE A 134 7.65 34.16 27.28
C PHE A 134 8.43 34.22 25.96
N GLU A 135 9.32 33.25 25.78
CA GLU A 135 10.06 33.02 24.55
C GLU A 135 9.66 31.68 23.91
N PRO A 136 9.92 31.45 22.61
CA PRO A 136 9.81 30.12 22.03
C PRO A 136 10.58 29.11 22.87
N LEU A 137 10.03 27.90 22.98
CA LEU A 137 10.61 26.85 23.81
C LEU A 137 12.07 26.54 23.47
N LEU A 138 12.47 26.72 22.20
CA LEU A 138 13.80 26.47 21.64
C LEU A 138 14.07 27.38 20.44
#